data_AF-A0A420ENI2-F1
#
_entry.id   AF-A0A420ENI2-F1
#
_cell.length_a   1.000
_cell.length_b   1.000
_cell.length_c   1.000
_cell.angle_alpha   90.00
_cell.angle_beta   90.00
_cell.angle_gamma   90.00
#
_symmetry.space_group_name_H-M   'P 1'
#
loop_
_entity.id
_entity.type
_entity.pdbx_description
1 polymer ?
#
loop_
_entity_poly.entity_id
_entity_poly.type
_entity_poly.pdbx_seq_one_letter_code
_entity_poly.pdbx_strand_id
1 'polypeptide(L)'
;MINRGIIFNNLISTWVKSNLHKDANDALFWQRLLRVTTGESIGSDSQIMRKFRQGEIQPLFNELMKQQRWDDQEIADKITRYDGVPDSEIGAWILVRDFFETYRDAEGMSASHQHYFNFVLAHCQLERSLLMSKSTLPSFKEWLLIIQTPKQCQTDLGMCEREIKRCLYWAALGVLDICIATNKRDSIFSPFLPKLAKGNTSIVYSSKVMITEILKKLSDGPKPLSKNEFYKRIYIKQRTSSEYCNFHGLETLSPKSLELIDPDYGTIKKKIQRYERSGFITTEHYLAYLRIHFEAYPDNGKLQDGHSAIFWSFLNMFNYLQRKWINKGVSGSVIVEYFQTYEDYVKLVFKRYDEFVLTDELMS
;
A
#
# COMPACT_ATOMS: atom_id res chain seq x y z
N MET A 1 -18.97 -3.66 17.75
CA MET A 1 -18.05 -3.94 16.63
C MET A 1 -17.03 -4.95 17.15
N ILE A 2 -17.04 -6.18 16.64
CA ILE A 2 -16.17 -7.27 17.11
C ILE A 2 -14.71 -6.89 16.83
N ASN A 3 -13.85 -6.96 17.85
CA ASN A 3 -12.44 -6.63 17.74
C ASN A 3 -11.73 -7.74 16.94
N ARG A 4 -11.62 -7.56 15.61
CA ARG A 4 -10.96 -8.52 14.70
C ARG A 4 -9.46 -8.28 14.52
N GLY A 5 -8.83 -7.58 15.48
CA GLY A 5 -7.39 -7.30 15.48
C GLY A 5 -6.98 -5.85 15.80
N ILE A 6 -5.73 -5.69 16.23
CA ILE A 6 -5.13 -4.42 16.69
C ILE A 6 -4.38 -3.74 15.56
N ILE A 7 -3.45 -4.44 14.93
CA ILE A 7 -2.51 -3.96 13.93
C ILE A 7 -3.05 -4.30 12.54
N PHE A 8 -3.46 -5.55 12.30
CA PHE A 8 -3.79 -6.05 10.96
C PHE A 8 -5.25 -5.79 10.55
N ASN A 9 -6.14 -5.54 11.52
CA ASN A 9 -7.57 -5.39 11.26
C ASN A 9 -7.91 -4.24 10.28
N ASN A 10 -8.82 -4.52 9.34
CA ASN A 10 -9.26 -3.67 8.23
C ASN A 10 -8.16 -3.25 7.24
N LEU A 11 -6.90 -3.64 7.42
CA LEU A 11 -5.82 -3.29 6.50
C LEU A 11 -6.12 -3.79 5.09
N ILE A 12 -6.43 -5.09 4.96
CA ILE A 12 -6.69 -5.73 3.67
C ILE A 12 -7.87 -5.06 2.99
N SER A 13 -8.96 -4.79 3.73
CA SER A 13 -10.10 -4.03 3.20
C SER A 13 -9.70 -2.64 2.70
N THR A 14 -8.84 -1.95 3.45
CA THR A 14 -8.37 -0.60 3.12
C THR A 14 -7.47 -0.61 1.89
N TRP A 15 -6.51 -1.53 1.84
CA TRP A 15 -5.63 -1.76 0.69
C TRP A 15 -6.46 -2.05 -0.56
N VAL A 16 -7.45 -2.93 -0.47
CA VAL A 16 -8.32 -3.32 -1.59
C VAL A 16 -9.12 -2.16 -2.12
N LYS A 17 -9.78 -1.41 -1.22
CA LYS A 17 -10.60 -0.25 -1.58
C LYS A 17 -9.78 0.91 -2.14
N SER A 18 -8.47 0.94 -1.91
CA SER A 18 -7.57 1.99 -2.37
C SER A 18 -6.72 1.63 -3.58
N ASN A 19 -6.54 0.33 -3.87
CA ASN A 19 -5.66 -0.13 -4.94
C ASN A 19 -6.37 -0.91 -6.05
N LEU A 20 -7.55 -1.49 -5.80
CA LEU A 20 -8.29 -2.25 -6.81
C LEU A 20 -9.44 -1.45 -7.42
N HIS A 21 -9.10 -0.53 -8.32
CA HIS A 21 -10.09 0.24 -9.07
C HIS A 21 -10.44 -0.41 -10.41
N LYS A 22 -11.60 -0.03 -10.98
CA LYS A 22 -12.17 -0.61 -12.22
C LYS A 22 -11.23 -0.65 -13.44
N ASP A 23 -10.14 0.11 -13.43
CA ASP A 23 -9.21 0.28 -14.56
C ASP A 23 -7.79 -0.26 -14.25
N ALA A 24 -7.63 -1.09 -13.22
CA ALA A 24 -6.32 -1.41 -12.66
C ALA A 24 -5.82 -2.81 -13.03
N ASN A 25 -4.71 -2.87 -13.78
CA ASN A 25 -3.80 -4.02 -13.80
C ASN A 25 -3.26 -4.37 -12.39
N ASP A 26 -3.51 -3.55 -11.36
CA ASP A 26 -3.17 -3.78 -9.95
C ASP A 26 -3.91 -4.96 -9.30
N ALA A 27 -4.91 -5.49 -10.01
CA ALA A 27 -5.45 -6.81 -9.73
C ALA A 27 -4.35 -7.88 -9.72
N LEU A 28 -3.22 -7.69 -10.42
CA LEU A 28 -2.11 -8.64 -10.50
C LEU A 28 -1.61 -9.15 -9.15
N PHE A 29 -1.58 -8.35 -8.08
CA PHE A 29 -1.18 -8.85 -6.76
C PHE A 29 -2.16 -9.89 -6.24
N TRP A 30 -3.46 -9.60 -6.28
CA TRP A 30 -4.51 -10.55 -5.85
C TRP A 30 -4.75 -11.64 -6.86
N GLN A 31 -4.57 -11.40 -8.16
CA GLN A 31 -4.63 -12.42 -9.19
C GLN A 31 -3.42 -13.34 -9.12
N ARG A 32 -2.25 -12.86 -8.67
CA ARG A 32 -1.08 -13.70 -8.37
C ARG A 32 -1.30 -14.44 -7.07
N LEU A 33 -1.77 -13.78 -6.02
CA LEU A 33 -2.12 -14.47 -4.78
C LEU A 33 -3.18 -15.53 -5.06
N LEU A 34 -4.26 -15.19 -5.76
CA LEU A 34 -5.28 -16.11 -6.24
C LEU A 34 -4.70 -17.17 -7.17
N ARG A 35 -3.89 -16.83 -8.18
CA ARG A 35 -3.28 -17.84 -9.07
C ARG A 35 -2.32 -18.79 -8.35
N VAL A 36 -1.56 -18.30 -7.39
CA VAL A 36 -0.66 -19.10 -6.55
C VAL A 36 -1.46 -19.99 -5.61
N THR A 37 -2.61 -19.50 -5.13
CA THR A 37 -3.48 -20.22 -4.20
C THR A 37 -4.57 -21.06 -4.87
N THR A 38 -4.94 -20.81 -6.12
CA THR A 38 -6.02 -21.53 -6.84
C THR A 38 -5.49 -22.29 -8.06
N GLY A 39 -4.24 -22.07 -8.45
CA GLY A 39 -3.65 -22.61 -9.68
C GLY A 39 -4.22 -21.99 -10.97
N GLU A 40 -5.24 -21.14 -10.89
CA GLU A 40 -5.97 -20.60 -12.03
C GLU A 40 -5.65 -19.14 -12.32
N SER A 41 -5.63 -18.78 -13.60
CA SER A 41 -5.52 -17.39 -14.05
C SER A 41 -6.83 -16.64 -13.79
N ILE A 42 -6.96 -15.99 -12.63
CA ILE A 42 -8.15 -15.18 -12.32
C ILE A 42 -8.09 -13.83 -13.05
N GLY A 43 -9.03 -13.59 -13.97
CA GLY A 43 -9.16 -12.32 -14.69
C GLY A 43 -9.68 -11.18 -13.81
N SER A 44 -9.37 -9.94 -14.21
CA SER A 44 -9.77 -8.70 -13.49
C SER A 44 -11.28 -8.50 -13.44
N ASP A 45 -12.00 -9.14 -14.37
CA ASP A 45 -13.45 -9.12 -14.49
C ASP A 45 -14.19 -10.25 -13.78
N SER A 46 -13.47 -11.19 -13.15
CA SER A 46 -14.09 -12.28 -12.42
C SER A 46 -15.06 -11.76 -11.34
N GLN A 47 -16.13 -12.51 -11.09
CA GLN A 47 -17.14 -12.15 -10.09
C GLN A 47 -16.53 -12.00 -8.69
N ILE A 48 -15.48 -12.78 -8.40
CA ILE A 48 -14.67 -12.67 -7.18
C ILE A 48 -13.99 -11.31 -7.12
N MET A 49 -13.28 -10.89 -8.18
CA MET A 49 -12.63 -9.57 -8.22
C MET A 49 -13.65 -8.42 -8.17
N ARG A 50 -14.86 -8.58 -8.73
CA ARG A 50 -15.94 -7.59 -8.64
C ARG A 50 -16.45 -7.41 -7.20
N LYS A 51 -16.79 -8.51 -6.51
CA LYS A 51 -17.19 -8.52 -5.10
C LYS A 51 -16.09 -7.95 -4.21
N PHE A 52 -14.84 -8.29 -4.54
CA PHE A 52 -13.69 -7.80 -3.81
C PHE A 52 -13.49 -6.29 -3.92
N ARG A 53 -13.66 -5.70 -5.12
CA ARG A 53 -13.68 -4.23 -5.31
C ARG A 53 -14.79 -3.53 -4.52
N GLN A 54 -15.86 -4.23 -4.19
CA GLN A 54 -16.95 -3.74 -3.35
C GLN A 54 -16.66 -3.89 -1.84
N GLY A 55 -15.51 -4.47 -1.47
CA GLY A 55 -15.09 -4.68 -0.09
C GLY A 55 -15.65 -5.95 0.53
N GLU A 56 -16.27 -6.84 -0.27
CA GLU A 56 -16.68 -8.17 0.16
C GLU A 56 -15.47 -9.12 0.10
N ILE A 57 -14.81 -9.27 1.24
CA ILE A 57 -13.60 -10.11 1.38
C ILE A 57 -13.97 -11.57 1.67
N GLN A 58 -15.15 -11.82 2.27
CA GLN A 58 -15.58 -13.17 2.62
C GLN A 58 -15.69 -14.13 1.42
N PRO A 59 -16.24 -13.72 0.25
CA PRO A 59 -16.26 -14.58 -0.93
C PRO A 59 -14.86 -14.94 -1.44
N LEU A 60 -13.90 -14.03 -1.30
CA LEU A 60 -12.50 -14.29 -1.63
C LEU A 60 -11.89 -15.32 -0.68
N PHE A 61 -12.06 -15.14 0.63
CA PHE A 61 -11.62 -16.13 1.62
C PHE A 61 -12.22 -17.50 1.33
N ASN A 62 -13.53 -17.56 1.09
CA ASN A 62 -14.21 -18.82 0.82
C ASN A 62 -13.71 -19.50 -0.45
N GLU A 63 -13.28 -18.74 -1.47
CA GLU A 63 -12.71 -19.32 -2.69
C GLU A 63 -11.24 -19.72 -2.51
N LEU A 64 -10.43 -18.89 -1.83
CA LEU A 64 -9.05 -19.20 -1.45
C LEU A 64 -8.96 -20.48 -0.63
N MET A 65 -9.95 -20.75 0.22
CA MET A 65 -10.03 -21.96 1.04
C MET A 65 -10.50 -23.19 0.28
N LYS A 66 -11.20 -23.03 -0.85
CA LYS A 66 -11.79 -24.14 -1.62
C LYS A 66 -10.89 -24.73 -2.69
N GLN A 67 -9.88 -24.00 -3.14
CA GLN A 67 -9.23 -24.25 -4.44
C GLN A 67 -7.70 -24.40 -4.36
N GLN A 68 -7.09 -24.29 -3.17
CA GLN A 68 -5.67 -24.63 -3.03
C GLN A 68 -5.52 -26.13 -3.23
N ARG A 69 -4.66 -26.54 -4.18
CA ARG A 69 -4.12 -27.91 -4.30
C ARG A 69 -3.18 -28.22 -3.12
N TRP A 70 -3.71 -28.06 -1.94
CA TRP A 70 -3.15 -28.64 -0.73
C TRP A 70 -3.54 -30.11 -0.75
N ASP A 71 -2.63 -30.98 -0.33
CA ASP A 71 -3.00 -32.34 0.09
C ASP A 71 -4.17 -32.24 1.09
N ASP A 72 -5.15 -33.15 1.02
CA ASP A 72 -6.23 -33.21 2.02
C ASP A 72 -5.66 -33.24 3.46
N GLN A 73 -4.43 -33.74 3.64
CA GLN A 73 -3.68 -33.71 4.88
C GLN A 73 -3.06 -32.32 5.21
N GLU A 74 -2.65 -31.51 4.24
CA GLU A 74 -2.19 -30.13 4.45
C GLU A 74 -3.36 -29.15 4.65
N ILE A 75 -4.49 -29.39 3.97
CA ILE A 75 -5.77 -28.74 4.27
C ILE A 75 -6.17 -29.12 5.67
N ALA A 76 -6.17 -30.41 6.01
CA ALA A 76 -6.43 -30.85 7.36
C ALA A 76 -5.45 -30.17 8.31
N ASP A 77 -4.14 -30.18 8.15
CA ASP A 77 -3.21 -29.55 9.09
C ASP A 77 -3.34 -28.02 9.20
N LYS A 78 -3.64 -27.30 8.10
CA LYS A 78 -3.89 -25.86 8.14
C LYS A 78 -5.27 -25.53 8.71
N ILE A 79 -6.31 -26.25 8.33
CA ILE A 79 -7.65 -26.16 8.94
C ILE A 79 -7.56 -26.58 10.41
N THR A 80 -6.80 -27.60 10.77
CA THR A 80 -6.58 -28.11 12.14
C THR A 80 -5.75 -27.13 12.97
N ARG A 81 -4.81 -26.37 12.37
CA ARG A 81 -4.14 -25.21 13.00
C ARG A 81 -5.12 -24.10 13.40
N TYR A 82 -6.31 -24.07 12.78
CA TYR A 82 -7.39 -23.13 13.04
C TYR A 82 -8.67 -23.82 13.56
N ASP A 83 -8.71 -25.14 13.70
CA ASP A 83 -9.85 -25.87 14.25
C ASP A 83 -9.99 -25.49 15.70
N GLY A 84 -11.20 -25.08 16.07
CA GLY A 84 -11.49 -24.55 17.40
C GLY A 84 -11.19 -23.05 17.57
N VAL A 85 -10.72 -22.33 16.54
CA VAL A 85 -10.74 -20.85 16.53
C VAL A 85 -12.11 -20.39 16.01
N PRO A 86 -12.97 -19.76 16.83
CA PRO A 86 -14.27 -19.27 16.38
C PRO A 86 -14.13 -18.31 15.18
N ASP A 87 -15.07 -18.36 14.23
CA ASP A 87 -15.11 -17.44 13.06
C ASP A 87 -15.01 -15.95 13.44
N SER A 88 -15.41 -15.60 14.67
CA SER A 88 -15.28 -14.25 15.23
C SER A 88 -13.84 -13.80 15.49
N GLU A 89 -12.89 -14.74 15.53
CA GLU A 89 -11.48 -14.58 15.90
C GLU A 89 -10.54 -14.69 14.68
N ILE A 90 -11.08 -15.04 13.50
CA ILE A 90 -10.39 -14.97 12.20
C ILE A 90 -10.22 -13.49 11.80
N GLY A 91 -9.00 -12.98 11.98
CA GLY A 91 -8.60 -11.61 11.64
C GLY A 91 -7.78 -11.52 10.35
N ALA A 92 -7.51 -10.29 9.90
CA ALA A 92 -6.65 -10.04 8.74
C ALA A 92 -5.19 -10.49 8.93
N TRP A 93 -4.77 -10.73 10.18
CA TRP A 93 -3.45 -11.25 10.52
C TRP A 93 -3.18 -12.64 9.92
N ILE A 94 -4.21 -13.47 9.71
CA ILE A 94 -4.06 -14.81 9.11
C ILE A 94 -3.57 -14.70 7.66
N LEU A 95 -4.24 -13.87 6.86
CA LEU A 95 -3.84 -13.66 5.47
C LEU A 95 -2.44 -13.07 5.34
N VAL A 96 -2.08 -12.19 6.28
CA VAL A 96 -0.75 -11.59 6.30
C VAL A 96 0.30 -12.65 6.67
N ARG A 97 0.01 -13.48 7.67
CA ARG A 97 0.89 -14.58 8.07
C ARG A 97 1.14 -15.54 6.91
N ASP A 98 0.07 -16.07 6.33
CA ASP A 98 0.15 -17.05 5.25
C ASP A 98 0.89 -16.48 4.02
N PHE A 99 0.69 -15.18 3.74
CA PHE A 99 1.47 -14.46 2.73
C PHE A 99 2.97 -14.48 3.07
N PHE A 100 3.36 -13.95 4.23
CA PHE A 100 4.78 -13.79 4.56
C PHE A 100 5.51 -15.12 4.81
N GLU A 101 4.82 -16.17 5.29
CA GLU A 101 5.39 -17.53 5.36
C GLU A 101 5.81 -18.02 3.96
N THR A 102 4.96 -17.80 2.95
CA THR A 102 5.26 -18.19 1.55
C THR A 102 6.51 -17.49 1.00
N TYR A 103 6.73 -16.22 1.37
CA TYR A 103 7.90 -15.46 0.91
C TYR A 103 9.16 -15.77 1.71
N ARG A 104 9.05 -15.99 3.03
CA ARG A 104 10.20 -16.31 3.90
C ARG A 104 10.93 -17.56 3.39
N ASP A 105 10.17 -18.55 2.94
CA ASP A 105 10.69 -19.86 2.53
C ASP A 105 11.08 -19.93 1.04
N ALA A 106 11.04 -18.80 0.32
CA ALA A 106 11.42 -18.74 -1.09
C ALA A 106 12.94 -18.94 -1.28
N GLU A 107 13.32 -19.72 -2.30
CA GLU A 107 14.72 -19.93 -2.65
C GLU A 107 15.45 -18.61 -2.96
N GLY A 108 16.67 -18.46 -2.45
CA GLY A 108 17.50 -17.28 -2.68
C GLY A 108 17.22 -16.10 -1.73
N MET A 109 16.38 -16.27 -0.72
CA MET A 109 16.11 -15.21 0.26
C MET A 109 17.34 -14.91 1.14
N SER A 110 17.72 -13.63 1.23
CA SER A 110 18.83 -13.22 2.12
C SER A 110 18.46 -13.36 3.60
N ALA A 111 19.44 -13.62 4.46
CA ALA A 111 19.25 -13.73 5.91
C ALA A 111 18.58 -12.48 6.52
N SER A 112 18.94 -11.27 6.08
CA SER A 112 18.33 -10.02 6.57
C SER A 112 16.83 -9.92 6.23
N HIS A 113 16.43 -10.36 5.03
CA HIS A 113 15.01 -10.43 4.67
C HIS A 113 14.28 -11.57 5.40
N GLN A 114 14.94 -12.70 5.67
CA GLN A 114 14.36 -13.74 6.52
C GLN A 114 14.07 -13.23 7.94
N HIS A 115 15.00 -12.48 8.56
CA HIS A 115 14.75 -11.82 9.85
C HIS A 115 13.61 -10.80 9.79
N TYR A 116 13.50 -10.02 8.70
CA TYR A 116 12.35 -9.14 8.49
C TYR A 116 11.03 -9.90 8.45
N PHE A 117 10.95 -11.00 7.70
CA PHE A 117 9.72 -11.79 7.64
C PHE A 117 9.40 -12.42 8.99
N ASN A 118 10.40 -12.95 9.71
CA ASN A 118 10.21 -13.46 11.07
C ASN A 118 9.67 -12.37 12.01
N PHE A 119 10.17 -11.14 11.91
CA PHE A 119 9.66 -10.00 12.67
C PHE A 119 8.19 -9.71 12.35
N VAL A 120 7.78 -9.72 11.07
CA VAL A 120 6.37 -9.53 10.68
C VAL A 120 5.48 -10.70 11.13
N LEU A 121 5.99 -11.93 11.06
CA LEU A 121 5.28 -13.13 11.51
C LEU A 121 5.07 -13.12 13.02
N ALA A 122 6.07 -12.65 13.80
CA ALA A 122 5.94 -12.46 15.23
C ALA A 122 4.80 -11.48 15.57
N HIS A 123 4.60 -10.42 14.77
CA HIS A 123 3.48 -9.50 14.99
C HIS A 123 2.13 -10.18 14.78
N CYS A 124 2.03 -11.06 13.78
CA CYS A 124 0.82 -11.83 13.53
C CYS A 124 0.52 -12.80 14.69
N GLN A 125 1.56 -13.44 15.24
CA GLN A 125 1.42 -14.33 16.41
C GLN A 125 0.98 -13.56 17.66
N LEU A 126 1.54 -12.37 17.90
CA LEU A 126 1.11 -11.52 18.99
C LEU A 126 -0.35 -11.08 18.83
N GLU A 127 -0.76 -10.64 17.63
CA GLU A 127 -2.16 -10.25 17.43
C GLU A 127 -3.12 -11.43 17.69
N ARG A 128 -2.75 -12.64 17.26
CA ARG A 128 -3.49 -13.86 17.59
C ARG A 128 -3.58 -14.08 19.09
N SER A 129 -2.45 -14.04 19.82
CA SER A 129 -2.45 -14.32 21.27
C SER A 129 -3.34 -13.34 22.04
N LEU A 130 -3.34 -12.07 21.64
CA LEU A 130 -4.18 -11.01 22.21
C LEU A 130 -5.67 -11.17 21.92
N LEU A 131 -6.03 -11.75 20.77
CA LEU A 131 -7.43 -12.06 20.45
C LEU A 131 -7.94 -13.26 21.26
N MET A 132 -7.10 -14.30 21.41
CA MET A 132 -7.44 -15.54 22.12
C MET A 132 -7.54 -15.34 23.64
N SER A 133 -6.68 -14.52 24.23
CA SER A 133 -6.57 -14.38 25.68
C SER A 133 -7.76 -13.67 26.34
N LYS A 134 -8.63 -13.00 25.56
CA LYS A 134 -9.65 -12.04 26.03
C LYS A 134 -9.11 -11.00 27.02
N SER A 135 -7.79 -10.92 27.19
CA SER A 135 -7.16 -9.98 28.11
C SER A 135 -7.36 -8.58 27.56
N THR A 136 -7.47 -7.62 28.48
CA THR A 136 -7.45 -6.21 28.13
C THR A 136 -6.26 -5.98 27.21
N LEU A 137 -6.53 -5.51 25.98
CA LEU A 137 -5.50 -5.22 24.98
C LEU A 137 -4.27 -4.62 25.68
N PRO A 138 -3.02 -5.04 25.38
CA PRO A 138 -1.87 -4.21 25.68
C PRO A 138 -2.19 -2.82 25.15
N SER A 139 -1.81 -1.80 25.91
CA SER A 139 -2.39 -0.48 25.69
C SER A 139 -2.17 -0.12 24.22
N PHE A 140 -3.23 0.26 23.48
CA PHE A 140 -3.06 0.71 22.09
C PHE A 140 -2.01 1.83 21.98
N LYS A 141 -1.69 2.46 23.11
CA LYS A 141 -0.58 3.38 23.33
C LYS A 141 0.78 2.74 23.10
N GLU A 142 1.08 1.57 23.65
CA GLU A 142 2.37 0.88 23.44
C GLU A 142 2.53 0.45 21.98
N TRP A 143 1.47 -0.10 21.37
CA TRP A 143 1.58 -0.74 20.05
C TRP A 143 1.39 0.20 18.88
N LEU A 144 0.43 1.12 18.99
CA LEU A 144 0.00 2.02 17.92
C LEU A 144 0.07 3.49 18.33
N LEU A 145 0.69 3.84 19.46
CA LEU A 145 0.76 5.22 19.95
C LEU A 145 -0.62 5.89 20.07
N ILE A 146 -1.66 5.12 20.43
CA ILE A 146 -3.04 5.60 20.60
C ILE A 146 -3.38 5.70 22.08
N ILE A 147 -3.62 6.92 22.56
CA ILE A 147 -3.87 7.21 23.99
C ILE A 147 -5.38 7.19 24.33
N GLN A 148 -6.25 6.94 23.34
CA GLN A 148 -7.70 7.01 23.52
C GLN A 148 -8.27 5.87 24.39
N THR A 149 -9.32 6.20 25.15
CA THR A 149 -10.14 5.20 25.85
C THR A 149 -10.97 4.35 24.87
N PRO A 150 -11.38 3.12 25.26
CA PRO A 150 -12.24 2.27 24.42
C PRO A 150 -13.56 2.93 23.98
N LYS A 151 -14.11 3.86 24.77
CA LYS A 151 -15.33 4.61 24.44
C LYS A 151 -15.07 5.71 23.40
N GLN A 152 -13.98 6.47 23.54
CA GLN A 152 -13.57 7.49 22.55
C GLN A 152 -13.26 6.86 21.19
N CYS A 153 -12.68 5.66 21.22
CA CYS A 153 -12.43 4.84 20.05
C CYS A 153 -13.68 4.56 19.20
N GLN A 154 -14.90 4.54 19.77
CA GLN A 154 -16.12 4.25 19.01
C GLN A 154 -16.72 5.47 18.28
N THR A 155 -16.17 6.67 18.49
CA THR A 155 -16.56 7.88 17.76
C THR A 155 -15.94 7.90 16.36
N ASP A 156 -16.49 8.66 15.41
CA ASP A 156 -15.87 8.84 14.09
C ASP A 156 -14.45 9.38 14.19
N LEU A 157 -14.17 10.28 15.16
CA LEU A 157 -12.81 10.77 15.42
C LEU A 157 -11.87 9.68 15.92
N GLY A 158 -12.31 8.85 16.87
CA GLY A 158 -11.51 7.73 17.36
C GLY A 158 -11.32 6.60 16.36
N MET A 159 -12.31 6.37 15.49
CA MET A 159 -12.15 5.47 14.35
C MET A 159 -11.17 6.03 13.31
N CYS A 160 -11.23 7.34 13.03
CA CYS A 160 -10.30 8.05 12.14
C CYS A 160 -8.86 7.92 12.61
N GLU A 161 -8.60 8.27 13.88
CA GLU A 161 -7.28 8.15 14.49
C GLU A 161 -6.73 6.72 14.36
N ARG A 162 -7.52 5.72 14.75
CA ARG A 162 -7.10 4.32 14.71
C ARG A 162 -6.76 3.84 13.30
N GLU A 163 -7.61 4.12 12.32
CA GLU A 163 -7.36 3.65 10.96
C GLU A 163 -6.14 4.31 10.33
N ILE A 164 -5.95 5.62 10.55
CA ILE A 164 -4.76 6.34 10.07
C ILE A 164 -3.50 5.79 10.75
N LYS A 165 -3.47 5.76 12.09
CA LYS A 165 -2.30 5.33 12.86
C LYS A 165 -1.89 3.89 12.56
N ARG A 166 -2.85 2.98 12.38
CA ARG A 166 -2.56 1.64 11.85
C ARG A 166 -1.91 1.71 10.49
N CYS A 167 -2.51 2.43 9.54
CA CYS A 167 -1.93 2.58 8.20
C CYS A 167 -0.50 3.15 8.22
N LEU A 168 -0.18 4.04 9.15
CA LEU A 168 1.18 4.58 9.33
C LEU A 168 2.15 3.53 9.88
N TYR A 169 1.74 2.74 10.87
CA TYR A 169 2.53 1.61 11.38
C TYR A 169 2.88 0.64 10.24
N TRP A 170 1.90 0.34 9.40
CA TRP A 170 2.07 -0.51 8.24
C TRP A 170 2.99 0.07 7.18
N ALA A 171 2.84 1.35 6.89
CA ALA A 171 3.74 2.04 5.99
C ALA A 171 5.18 1.97 6.54
N ALA A 172 5.39 2.11 7.85
CA ALA A 172 6.69 1.95 8.49
C ALA A 172 7.26 0.52 8.38
N LEU A 173 6.42 -0.53 8.52
CA LEU A 173 6.83 -1.92 8.25
C LEU A 173 7.23 -2.13 6.78
N GLY A 174 6.52 -1.52 5.84
CA GLY A 174 6.89 -1.55 4.42
C GLY A 174 8.16 -0.76 4.11
N VAL A 175 8.38 0.37 4.79
CA VAL A 175 9.65 1.12 4.69
C VAL A 175 10.81 0.33 5.24
N LEU A 176 10.63 -0.42 6.33
CA LEU A 176 11.66 -1.27 6.89
C LEU A 176 12.18 -2.30 5.87
N ASP A 177 11.27 -2.97 5.12
CA ASP A 177 11.62 -3.89 4.03
C ASP A 177 12.52 -3.20 2.98
N ILE A 178 12.09 -2.04 2.49
CA ILE A 178 12.86 -1.26 1.51
C ILE A 178 14.23 -0.84 2.08
N CYS A 179 14.28 -0.46 3.36
CA CYS A 179 15.51 -0.04 4.02
C CYS A 179 16.50 -1.20 4.18
N ILE A 180 16.01 -2.42 4.42
CA ILE A 180 16.83 -3.64 4.47
C ILE A 180 17.38 -3.94 3.08
N ALA A 181 16.54 -3.88 2.05
CA ALA A 181 16.98 -4.15 0.68
C ALA A 181 17.97 -3.11 0.14
N THR A 182 17.87 -1.85 0.57
CA THR A 182 18.72 -0.75 0.11
C THR A 182 19.89 -0.43 1.06
N ASN A 183 19.91 -1.04 2.24
CA ASN A 183 20.83 -0.74 3.34
C ASN A 183 20.86 0.75 3.71
N LYS A 184 19.69 1.41 3.71
CA LYS A 184 19.53 2.84 4.04
C LYS A 184 18.31 3.04 4.92
N ARG A 185 18.47 3.68 6.08
CA ARG A 185 17.39 3.93 7.05
C ARG A 185 16.71 5.27 6.80
N ASP A 186 16.05 5.38 5.65
CA ASP A 186 15.38 6.61 5.26
C ASP A 186 13.87 6.55 5.49
N SER A 187 13.30 7.65 5.97
CA SER A 187 11.86 7.82 6.00
C SER A 187 11.34 8.14 4.59
N ILE A 188 10.68 7.15 3.96
CA ILE A 188 10.27 7.26 2.56
C ILE A 188 9.00 8.10 2.38
N PHE A 189 8.02 7.99 3.28
CA PHE A 189 6.71 8.61 3.07
C PHE A 189 6.56 10.05 3.58
N SER A 190 7.44 10.52 4.46
CA SER A 190 7.34 11.86 5.08
C SER A 190 7.19 13.02 4.10
N PRO A 191 7.91 13.06 2.97
CA PRO A 191 7.73 14.12 1.97
C PRO A 191 6.34 14.13 1.32
N PHE A 192 5.57 13.04 1.42
CA PHE A 192 4.34 12.80 0.68
C PHE A 192 3.07 12.77 1.57
N LEU A 193 3.21 13.08 2.86
CA LEU A 193 2.10 13.17 3.80
C LEU A 193 1.15 14.32 3.42
N PRO A 194 -0.15 14.22 3.75
CA PRO A 194 -1.09 15.30 3.48
C PRO A 194 -0.72 16.55 4.27
N LYS A 195 -1.11 17.71 3.75
CA LYS A 195 -0.90 19.01 4.39
C LYS A 195 -2.10 19.91 4.21
N LEU A 196 -2.20 20.98 5.01
CA LEU A 196 -3.22 21.99 4.79
C LEU A 196 -2.82 22.93 3.64
N ALA A 197 -3.79 23.39 2.87
CA ALA A 197 -3.58 24.44 1.89
C ALA A 197 -3.23 25.76 2.61
N LYS A 198 -2.29 26.54 2.07
CA LYS A 198 -1.92 27.83 2.68
C LYS A 198 -3.15 28.74 2.80
N GLY A 199 -3.41 29.23 4.02
CA GLY A 199 -4.53 30.13 4.30
C GLY A 199 -5.93 29.50 4.27
N ASN A 200 -6.04 28.16 4.29
CA ASN A 200 -7.31 27.45 4.24
C ASN A 200 -7.25 26.17 5.10
N THR A 201 -8.39 25.70 5.60
CA THR A 201 -8.55 24.41 6.30
C THR A 201 -8.68 23.22 5.34
N SER A 202 -8.69 23.48 4.04
CA SER A 202 -8.78 22.46 2.99
C SER A 202 -7.52 21.58 2.96
N ILE A 203 -7.71 20.27 2.90
CA ILE A 203 -6.61 19.31 2.77
C ILE A 203 -5.98 19.37 1.38
N VAL A 204 -4.67 19.19 1.33
CA VAL A 204 -3.89 18.83 0.14
C VAL A 204 -3.58 17.35 0.27
N TYR A 205 -4.23 16.53 -0.56
CA TYR A 205 -4.10 15.08 -0.52
C TYR A 205 -2.67 14.61 -0.81
N SER A 206 -2.28 13.47 -0.22
CA SER A 206 -0.95 12.85 -0.42
C SER A 206 -0.57 12.68 -1.89
N SER A 207 -1.52 12.29 -2.75
CA SER A 207 -1.27 12.16 -4.20
C SER A 207 -0.84 13.49 -4.84
N LYS A 208 -1.43 14.61 -4.44
CA LYS A 208 -1.06 15.95 -4.90
C LYS A 208 0.28 16.39 -4.32
N VAL A 209 0.55 16.05 -3.06
CA VAL A 209 1.86 16.32 -2.45
C VAL A 209 2.96 15.56 -3.19
N MET A 210 2.76 14.28 -3.45
CA MET A 210 3.68 13.45 -4.25
C MET A 210 3.96 14.04 -5.63
N ILE A 211 2.93 14.43 -6.39
CA ILE A 211 3.13 15.08 -7.70
C ILE A 211 3.95 16.37 -7.54
N THR A 212 3.70 17.16 -6.49
CA THR A 212 4.46 18.39 -6.22
C THR A 212 5.93 18.09 -5.93
N GLU A 213 6.23 17.05 -5.16
CA GLU A 213 7.61 16.64 -4.88
C GLU A 213 8.32 16.07 -6.12
N ILE A 214 7.62 15.35 -6.99
CA ILE A 214 8.15 14.91 -8.29
C ILE A 214 8.50 16.13 -9.15
N LEU A 215 7.62 17.13 -9.23
CA LEU A 215 7.88 18.37 -9.98
C LEU A 215 9.09 19.15 -9.44
N LYS A 216 9.35 19.11 -8.13
CA LYS A 216 10.55 19.69 -7.54
C LYS A 216 11.80 18.90 -7.93
N LYS A 217 11.75 17.56 -7.80
CA LYS A 217 12.88 16.68 -8.12
C LYS A 217 13.29 16.75 -9.61
N LEU A 218 12.33 17.00 -10.49
CA LEU A 218 12.57 17.15 -11.94
C LEU A 218 12.96 18.57 -12.36
N SER A 219 13.01 19.52 -11.42
CA SER A 219 13.40 20.88 -11.76
C SER A 219 14.92 21.04 -11.80
N ASP A 220 15.39 21.74 -12.82
CA ASP A 220 16.80 22.10 -13.00
C ASP A 220 17.18 23.37 -12.18
N GLY A 221 16.28 23.89 -11.33
CA GLY A 221 16.49 25.11 -10.57
C GLY A 221 15.61 25.25 -9.31
N PRO A 222 15.62 26.42 -8.64
CA PRO A 222 15.01 26.60 -7.32
C PRO A 222 13.47 26.62 -7.34
N LYS A 223 12.86 26.78 -8.52
CA LYS A 223 11.40 26.76 -8.70
C LYS A 223 10.96 25.37 -9.16
N PRO A 224 9.83 24.82 -8.68
CA PRO A 224 9.32 23.55 -9.20
C PRO A 224 9.05 23.62 -10.71
N LEU A 225 9.19 22.48 -11.39
CA LEU A 225 8.88 22.35 -12.81
C LEU A 225 7.42 22.77 -13.07
N SER A 226 7.18 23.54 -14.15
CA SER A 226 5.81 23.91 -14.52
C SER A 226 5.00 22.67 -14.92
N LYS A 227 3.69 22.66 -14.67
CA LYS A 227 2.84 21.51 -15.02
C LYS A 227 2.77 21.24 -16.52
N ASN A 228 2.75 22.29 -17.34
CA ASN A 228 2.73 22.12 -18.80
C ASN A 228 4.02 21.47 -19.28
N GLU A 229 5.16 21.92 -18.74
CA GLU A 229 6.45 21.31 -19.05
C GLU A 229 6.51 19.86 -18.57
N PHE A 230 5.98 19.56 -17.38
CA PHE A 230 5.87 18.19 -16.89
C PHE A 230 5.07 17.28 -17.84
N TYR A 231 3.90 17.73 -18.30
CA TYR A 231 3.08 16.97 -19.26
C TYR A 231 3.80 16.76 -20.59
N LYS A 232 4.51 17.78 -21.07
CA LYS A 232 5.33 17.71 -22.27
C LYS A 232 6.47 16.70 -22.12
N ARG A 233 7.19 16.71 -20.99
CA ARG A 233 8.26 15.74 -20.71
C ARG A 233 7.74 14.30 -20.67
N ILE A 234 6.56 14.07 -20.08
CA ILE A 234 5.90 12.75 -20.10
C ILE A 234 5.66 12.31 -21.55
N TYR A 235 5.01 13.17 -22.35
CA TYR A 235 4.70 12.87 -23.75
C TYR A 235 5.97 12.50 -24.53
N ILE A 236 7.02 13.32 -24.41
CA ILE A 236 8.30 13.07 -25.09
C ILE A 236 8.87 11.71 -24.67
N LYS A 237 8.93 11.41 -23.36
CA LYS A 237 9.44 10.14 -22.86
C LYS A 237 8.63 8.93 -23.35
N GLN A 238 7.31 9.07 -23.43
CA GLN A 238 6.43 8.02 -23.97
C GLN A 238 6.68 7.79 -25.46
N ARG A 239 6.91 8.84 -26.24
CA ARG A 239 7.11 8.73 -27.70
C ARG A 239 8.53 8.34 -28.11
N THR A 240 9.52 8.53 -27.24
CA THR A 240 10.92 8.14 -27.52
C THR A 240 11.33 6.81 -26.90
N SER A 241 10.57 6.25 -25.96
CA SER A 241 10.84 4.92 -25.40
C SER A 241 10.33 3.84 -26.35
N SER A 242 11.25 3.02 -26.86
CA SER A 242 10.94 1.82 -27.65
C SER A 242 10.04 0.86 -26.90
N GLU A 243 10.29 0.69 -25.60
CA GLU A 243 9.61 -0.26 -24.73
C GLU A 243 8.15 0.16 -24.52
N TYR A 244 7.93 1.44 -24.19
CA TYR A 244 6.59 2.01 -24.07
C TYR A 244 5.84 1.93 -25.39
N CYS A 245 6.47 2.36 -26.49
CA CYS A 245 5.86 2.35 -27.80
C CYS A 245 5.46 0.94 -28.24
N ASN A 246 6.36 -0.05 -28.11
CA ASN A 246 6.07 -1.44 -28.44
C ASN A 246 4.92 -2.00 -27.61
N PHE A 247 4.92 -1.76 -26.29
CA PHE A 247 3.85 -2.25 -25.41
C PHE A 247 2.48 -1.66 -25.75
N HIS A 248 2.43 -0.38 -26.12
CA HIS A 248 1.20 0.34 -26.45
C HIS A 248 0.84 0.33 -27.95
N GLY A 249 1.62 -0.36 -28.80
CA GLY A 249 1.41 -0.42 -30.25
C GLY A 249 1.56 0.92 -30.94
N LEU A 250 2.48 1.76 -30.48
CA LEU A 250 2.76 3.11 -30.98
C LEU A 250 4.07 3.13 -31.76
N GLU A 251 4.19 4.05 -32.71
CA GLU A 251 5.45 4.33 -33.39
C GLU A 251 6.42 5.10 -32.48
N THR A 252 7.66 4.61 -32.36
CA THR A 252 8.74 5.34 -31.68
C THR A 252 9.23 6.49 -32.56
N LEU A 253 9.25 7.69 -31.99
CA LEU A 253 9.67 8.91 -32.66
C LEU A 253 11.07 9.31 -32.25
N SER A 254 11.83 9.89 -33.18
CA SER A 254 13.11 10.49 -32.85
C SER A 254 12.92 11.81 -32.07
N PRO A 255 13.88 12.21 -31.20
CA PRO A 255 13.80 13.50 -30.51
C PRO A 255 13.64 14.69 -31.47
N LYS A 256 14.32 14.65 -32.63
CA LYS A 256 14.22 15.70 -33.66
C LYS A 256 12.82 15.80 -34.27
N SER A 257 12.14 14.66 -34.45
CA SER A 257 10.76 14.62 -34.96
C SER A 257 9.78 15.27 -33.99
N LEU A 258 10.05 15.19 -32.68
CA LEU A 258 9.20 15.76 -31.63
C LEU A 258 9.36 17.27 -31.46
N GLU A 259 10.46 17.86 -31.94
CA GLU A 259 10.65 19.32 -31.93
C GLU A 259 9.67 20.05 -32.88
N LEU A 260 9.17 19.33 -33.88
CA LEU A 260 8.27 19.85 -34.93
C LEU A 260 6.79 19.56 -34.66
N ILE A 261 6.49 18.78 -33.61
CA ILE A 261 5.13 18.38 -33.24
C ILE A 261 4.71 19.20 -32.02
N ASP A 262 3.55 19.87 -32.08
CA ASP A 262 2.90 20.40 -30.88
C ASP A 262 2.21 19.23 -30.14
N PRO A 263 2.71 18.82 -28.96
CA PRO A 263 2.23 17.60 -28.31
C PRO A 263 0.84 17.80 -27.70
N ASP A 264 -0.16 17.04 -28.14
CA ASP A 264 -1.44 16.94 -27.42
C ASP A 264 -1.29 16.07 -26.16
N TYR A 265 -0.95 16.73 -25.06
CA TYR A 265 -0.89 16.12 -23.73
C TYR A 265 -2.21 16.29 -22.94
N GLY A 266 -3.34 16.56 -23.60
CA GLY A 266 -4.64 16.74 -22.97
C GLY A 266 -5.08 15.56 -22.10
N THR A 267 -4.84 14.33 -22.57
CA THR A 267 -5.12 13.09 -21.82
C THR A 267 -4.21 12.96 -20.60
N ILE A 268 -2.91 13.22 -20.74
CA ILE A 268 -1.93 13.21 -19.63
C ILE A 268 -2.37 14.21 -18.56
N LYS A 269 -2.70 15.45 -18.97
CA LYS A 269 -3.20 16.50 -18.08
C LYS A 269 -4.43 16.06 -17.29
N LYS A 270 -5.44 15.49 -17.96
CA LYS A 270 -6.67 15.00 -17.30
C LYS A 270 -6.38 13.91 -16.27
N LYS A 271 -5.48 12.97 -16.59
CA LYS A 271 -5.08 11.88 -15.69
C LYS A 271 -4.35 12.42 -14.45
N ILE A 272 -3.32 13.26 -14.64
CA ILE A 272 -2.59 13.87 -13.51
C ILE A 272 -3.51 14.71 -12.63
N GLN A 273 -4.38 15.55 -13.23
CA GLN A 273 -5.34 16.36 -12.48
C GLN A 273 -6.34 15.51 -11.67
N ARG A 274 -6.72 14.33 -12.18
CA ARG A 274 -7.57 13.40 -11.42
C ARG A 274 -6.86 12.93 -10.16
N TYR A 275 -5.57 12.57 -10.23
CA TYR A 275 -4.80 12.15 -9.05
C TYR A 275 -4.64 13.28 -8.04
N GLU A 276 -4.34 14.50 -8.51
CA GLU A 276 -4.24 15.68 -7.62
C GLU A 276 -5.54 16.00 -6.87
N ARG A 277 -6.69 15.61 -7.42
CA ARG A 277 -8.02 15.81 -6.83
C ARG A 277 -8.49 14.63 -5.99
N SER A 278 -7.58 13.77 -5.52
CA SER A 278 -7.84 12.54 -4.74
C SER A 278 -8.09 11.26 -5.55
N GLY A 279 -7.73 11.25 -6.84
CA GLY A 279 -7.70 10.01 -7.63
C GLY A 279 -6.63 9.03 -7.14
N PHE A 280 -6.89 7.74 -7.34
CA PHE A 280 -5.94 6.66 -7.06
C PHE A 280 -5.04 6.42 -8.27
N ILE A 281 -3.78 6.11 -8.00
CA ILE A 281 -2.76 5.85 -9.02
C ILE A 281 -2.71 4.34 -9.25
N THR A 282 -2.83 3.90 -10.50
CA THR A 282 -2.65 2.49 -10.84
C THR A 282 -1.19 2.21 -11.21
N THR A 283 -0.75 0.96 -11.19
CA THR A 283 0.61 0.57 -11.66
C THR A 283 0.87 1.08 -13.06
N GLU A 284 -0.06 0.86 -13.99
CA GLU A 284 0.10 1.30 -15.38
C GLU A 284 0.29 2.82 -15.45
N HIS A 285 -0.52 3.58 -14.70
CA HIS A 285 -0.41 5.03 -14.66
C HIS A 285 0.88 5.50 -13.98
N TYR A 286 1.34 4.82 -12.93
CA TYR A 286 2.62 5.09 -12.27
C TYR A 286 3.77 4.89 -13.26
N LEU A 287 3.80 3.74 -13.95
CA LEU A 287 4.81 3.43 -14.95
C LEU A 287 4.81 4.45 -16.10
N ALA A 288 3.63 4.75 -16.64
CA ALA A 288 3.49 5.58 -17.84
C ALA A 288 3.71 7.07 -17.59
N TYR A 289 3.37 7.58 -16.40
CA TYR A 289 3.32 9.03 -16.16
C TYR A 289 4.28 9.53 -15.06
N LEU A 290 4.73 8.67 -14.15
CA LEU A 290 5.54 9.10 -13.00
C LEU A 290 6.94 8.49 -13.03
N ARG A 291 7.05 7.16 -13.16
CA ARG A 291 8.33 6.43 -13.15
C ARG A 291 9.16 6.67 -14.42
N ILE A 292 8.52 6.89 -15.57
CA ILE A 292 9.17 7.07 -16.88
C ILE A 292 10.23 8.20 -16.93
N HIS A 293 10.22 9.09 -15.94
CA HIS A 293 11.24 10.13 -15.79
C HIS A 293 12.55 9.65 -15.16
N PHE A 294 12.48 8.58 -14.36
CA PHE A 294 13.59 8.10 -13.54
C PHE A 294 14.16 6.79 -14.09
N GLU A 295 13.31 5.95 -14.69
CA GLU A 295 13.67 4.61 -15.14
C GLU A 295 13.00 4.27 -16.47
N ALA A 296 13.57 3.30 -17.18
CA ALA A 296 13.02 2.79 -18.44
C ALA A 296 11.66 2.12 -18.22
N TYR A 297 10.80 2.19 -19.23
CA TYR A 297 9.51 1.51 -19.20
C TYR A 297 9.71 -0.01 -19.32
N PRO A 298 9.05 -0.85 -18.50
CA PRO A 298 9.23 -2.29 -18.57
C PRO A 298 8.56 -2.88 -19.82
N ASP A 299 9.29 -3.75 -20.54
CA ASP A 299 8.81 -4.40 -21.79
C ASP A 299 7.47 -5.14 -21.64
N ASN A 300 7.24 -5.70 -20.46
CA ASN A 300 6.03 -6.47 -20.15
C ASN A 300 4.91 -5.63 -19.49
N GLY A 301 5.11 -4.31 -19.36
CA GLY A 301 4.17 -3.39 -18.71
C GLY A 301 3.95 -3.68 -17.22
N LYS A 302 4.81 -4.48 -16.58
CA LYS A 302 4.67 -4.89 -15.17
C LYS A 302 5.78 -4.26 -14.33
N LEU A 303 5.41 -3.88 -13.10
CA LEU A 303 6.38 -3.58 -12.06
C LEU A 303 7.24 -4.82 -11.82
N GLN A 304 8.56 -4.65 -11.94
CA GLN A 304 9.53 -5.69 -11.69
C GLN A 304 10.08 -5.62 -10.26
N ASP A 305 10.05 -4.45 -9.63
CA ASP A 305 10.46 -4.25 -8.25
C ASP A 305 9.25 -4.23 -7.29
N GLY A 306 9.39 -4.93 -6.16
CA GLY A 306 8.37 -4.97 -5.11
C GLY A 306 8.26 -3.68 -4.29
N HIS A 307 9.29 -2.84 -4.31
CA HIS A 307 9.37 -1.62 -3.48
C HIS A 307 8.52 -0.46 -4.05
N SER A 308 8.60 -0.21 -5.37
CA SER A 308 7.78 0.78 -6.08
C SER A 308 6.35 0.33 -6.25
N ALA A 309 6.13 -0.99 -6.17
CA ALA A 309 4.90 -1.50 -5.60
C ALA A 309 4.77 -0.91 -4.19
N ILE A 310 5.01 -1.59 -3.07
CA ILE A 310 4.80 -1.10 -1.66
C ILE A 310 4.53 0.43 -1.49
N PHE A 311 5.47 1.29 -1.91
CA PHE A 311 5.32 2.75 -2.02
C PHE A 311 3.95 3.27 -2.51
N TRP A 312 3.52 2.95 -3.74
CA TRP A 312 2.32 3.59 -4.32
C TRP A 312 0.99 3.18 -3.66
N SER A 313 0.99 2.09 -2.91
CA SER A 313 -0.15 1.38 -2.34
C SER A 313 -0.46 2.02 -1.03
N PHE A 314 0.58 2.30 -0.24
CA PHE A 314 0.47 3.12 0.93
C PHE A 314 0.07 4.55 0.56
N LEU A 315 0.58 5.15 -0.53
CA LEU A 315 0.09 6.45 -0.98
C LEU A 315 -1.41 6.43 -1.36
N ASN A 316 -1.85 5.40 -2.05
CA ASN A 316 -3.26 5.20 -2.35
C ASN A 316 -4.10 5.00 -1.07
N MET A 317 -3.61 4.21 -0.11
CA MET A 317 -4.26 4.01 1.18
C MET A 317 -4.37 5.32 1.97
N PHE A 318 -3.30 6.13 2.00
CA PHE A 318 -3.31 7.45 2.63
C PHE A 318 -4.39 8.33 2.03
N ASN A 319 -4.42 8.42 0.70
CA ASN A 319 -5.41 9.18 -0.03
C ASN A 319 -6.84 8.64 0.20
N TYR A 320 -7.02 7.32 0.26
CA TYR A 320 -8.31 6.70 0.57
C TYR A 320 -8.81 7.09 1.96
N LEU A 321 -7.95 6.99 2.98
CA LEU A 321 -8.30 7.35 4.36
C LEU A 321 -8.63 8.84 4.48
N GLN A 322 -7.84 9.71 3.84
CA GLN A 322 -8.12 11.15 3.78
C GLN A 322 -9.52 11.42 3.20
N ARG A 323 -9.86 10.82 2.06
CA ARG A 323 -11.18 10.98 1.45
C ARG A 323 -12.32 10.42 2.30
N LYS A 324 -12.14 9.20 2.82
CA LYS A 324 -13.14 8.51 3.64
C LYS A 324 -13.55 9.37 4.83
N TRP A 325 -12.58 9.92 5.55
CA TRP A 325 -12.84 10.66 6.77
C TRP A 325 -13.32 12.09 6.53
N ILE A 326 -12.86 12.75 5.46
CA ILE A 326 -13.45 14.02 5.01
C ILE A 326 -14.92 13.86 4.64
N ASN A 327 -15.27 12.81 3.89
CA ASN A 327 -16.66 12.53 3.52
C ASN A 327 -17.55 12.22 4.74
N LYS A 328 -16.94 11.79 5.85
CA LYS A 328 -17.61 11.59 7.14
C LYS A 328 -17.62 12.83 8.03
N GLY A 329 -17.17 13.98 7.54
CA GLY A 329 -17.18 15.24 8.26
C GLY A 329 -16.01 15.47 9.22
N VAL A 330 -14.98 14.62 9.20
CA VAL A 330 -13.74 14.89 9.96
C VAL A 330 -12.97 16.02 9.29
N SER A 331 -12.53 17.00 10.08
CA SER A 331 -11.81 18.16 9.53
C SER A 331 -10.44 17.76 8.96
N GLY A 332 -10.02 18.48 7.92
CA GLY A 332 -8.70 18.26 7.31
C GLY A 332 -7.54 18.46 8.29
N SER A 333 -7.69 19.36 9.27
CA SER A 333 -6.66 19.62 10.28
C SER A 333 -6.40 18.41 11.16
N VAL A 334 -7.45 17.75 11.65
CA VAL A 334 -7.35 16.54 12.48
C VAL A 334 -6.70 15.40 11.69
N ILE A 335 -7.08 15.22 10.42
CA ILE A 335 -6.48 14.20 9.56
C ILE A 335 -4.98 14.47 9.39
N VAL A 336 -4.60 15.71 9.07
CA VAL A 336 -3.18 16.09 8.90
C VAL A 336 -2.38 15.86 10.19
N GLU A 337 -2.94 16.23 11.34
CA GLU A 337 -2.31 16.00 12.66
C GLU A 337 -1.99 14.51 12.88
N TYR A 338 -2.93 13.61 12.58
CA TYR A 338 -2.67 12.18 12.69
C TYR A 338 -1.58 11.71 11.71
N PHE A 339 -1.60 12.16 10.45
CA PHE A 339 -0.58 11.81 9.48
C PHE A 339 0.82 12.34 9.84
N GLN A 340 0.92 13.48 10.52
CA GLN A 340 2.21 14.06 10.95
C GLN A 340 2.97 13.18 11.94
N THR A 341 2.29 12.27 12.64
CA THR A 341 2.93 11.31 13.56
C THR A 341 3.68 10.17 12.86
N TYR A 342 3.72 10.14 11.52
CA TYR A 342 4.35 9.06 10.74
C TYR A 342 5.81 8.77 11.14
N GLU A 343 6.62 9.81 11.39
CA GLU A 343 8.02 9.63 11.81
C GLU A 343 8.16 8.88 13.14
N ASP A 344 7.19 9.02 14.03
CA ASP A 344 7.20 8.30 15.31
C ASP A 344 6.97 6.80 15.10
N TYR A 345 6.18 6.42 14.08
CA TYR A 345 6.01 5.01 13.70
C TYR A 345 7.26 4.44 13.04
N VAL A 346 7.95 5.21 12.20
CA VAL A 346 9.24 4.77 11.62
C VAL A 346 10.22 4.47 12.75
N LYS A 347 10.41 5.40 13.69
CA LYS A 347 11.29 5.18 14.86
C LYS A 347 10.86 3.97 15.69
N LEU A 348 9.56 3.83 15.97
CA LEU A 348 9.02 2.72 16.75
C LEU A 348 9.28 1.37 16.09
N VAL A 349 8.98 1.24 14.80
CA VAL A 349 9.18 -0.01 14.04
C VAL A 349 10.67 -0.37 13.96
N PHE A 350 11.53 0.61 13.69
CA PHE A 350 12.97 0.36 13.61
C PHE A 350 13.55 -0.06 14.95
N LYS A 351 13.17 0.62 16.04
CA LYS A 351 13.58 0.24 17.39
C LYS A 351 13.16 -1.20 17.70
N ARG A 352 11.89 -1.54 17.44
CA ARG A 352 11.38 -2.91 17.66
C ARG A 352 12.10 -3.95 16.82
N TYR A 353 12.44 -3.61 15.57
CA TYR A 353 13.17 -4.51 14.69
C TYR A 353 14.60 -4.74 15.19
N ASP A 354 15.29 -3.68 15.60
CA ASP A 354 16.65 -3.78 16.15
C ASP A 354 16.68 -4.66 17.41
N GLU A 355 15.71 -4.49 18.29
CA GLU A 355 15.55 -5.32 19.48
C GLU A 355 15.23 -6.77 19.10
N PHE A 356 14.28 -6.99 18.18
CA PHE A 356 13.93 -8.32 17.71
C PHE A 356 15.12 -9.06 17.07
N VAL A 357 15.97 -8.38 16.31
CA VAL A 357 17.19 -8.97 15.74
C VAL A 357 18.17 -9.43 16.83
N LEU A 358 18.14 -8.81 18.01
CA LEU A 358 19.00 -9.17 19.14
C LEU A 358 18.39 -10.27 20.02
N THR A 359 17.06 -10.33 20.15
CA THR A 359 16.38 -11.18 21.15
C THR A 359 15.52 -12.29 20.55
N ASP A 360 15.20 -12.22 19.25
CA ASP A 360 14.13 -13.00 18.59
C ASP A 360 12.74 -12.85 19.26
N GLU A 361 12.54 -11.80 20.06
CA GLU A 361 11.31 -11.53 20.79
C GLU A 361 10.76 -10.13 20.48
N LEU A 362 9.43 -10.04 20.31
CA LEU A 362 8.76 -8.75 20.18
C LEU A 362 8.58 -8.11 21.55
N MET A 363 9.21 -6.95 21.75
CA MET A 363 8.99 -6.13 22.94
C MET A 363 7.52 -5.71 23.08
N SER A 364 6.94 -6.00 24.26
CA SER A 364 5.57 -5.67 24.67
C SER A 364 5.31 -4.18 24.82
#